data_AF-A0A8S9LFV8-F1
#
_entry.id   AF-A0A8S9LFV8-F1
#
_cell.length_a   1.000
_cell.length_b   1.000
_cell.length_c   1.000
_cell.angle_alpha   90.00
_cell.angle_beta   90.00
_cell.angle_gamma   90.00
#
_symmetry.space_group_name_H-M   'P 1'
#
loop_
_entity.id
_entity.type
_entity.pdbx_description
1 polymer ?
#
loop_
_entity_poly.entity_id
_entity_poly.type
_entity_poly.pdbx_seq_one_letter_code
_entity_poly.pdbx_strand_id
1 'polypeptide(L)'
;MGGNPSLVSFQTTRVGSVCANVYEKTIIELSCNRKPISAIKFASFGNPDGNCGSFEKGTCESSKNTVDILTQECVGKEKCSIDVSTEKFGAPDCSGATRRLAVEAIC
;
A
#
# COMPACT_ATOMS: atom_id res chain seq x y z
N MET A 1 47.87 4.12 6.71
CA MET A 1 46.98 4.01 7.89
C MET A 1 45.57 3.79 7.38
N GLY A 2 45.19 2.53 7.11
CA GLY A 2 43.88 2.15 6.58
C GLY A 2 43.04 1.56 7.71
N GLY A 3 41.95 2.24 8.08
CA GLY A 3 41.04 1.80 9.14
C GLY A 3 40.23 0.59 8.69
N ASN A 4 40.05 -0.37 9.60
CA ASN A 4 39.22 -1.55 9.38
C ASN A 4 37.73 -1.15 9.33
N PRO A 5 36.99 -1.39 8.23
CA PRO A 5 35.59 -1.02 8.10
C PRO A 5 34.61 -1.94 8.84
N SER A 6 35.07 -2.91 9.64
CA SER A 6 34.21 -3.82 10.42
C SER A 6 33.37 -3.16 11.52
N LEU A 7 33.51 -1.86 11.78
CA LEU A 7 32.73 -1.11 12.78
C LEU A 7 31.62 -0.25 12.17
N VAL A 8 31.35 -0.36 10.87
CA VAL A 8 30.23 0.36 10.25
C VAL A 8 28.95 -0.46 10.42
N SER A 9 28.22 -0.19 11.50
CA SER A 9 26.85 -0.67 11.67
C SER A 9 25.92 0.17 10.80
N PHE A 10 25.60 -0.33 9.60
CA PHE A 10 24.50 0.21 8.80
C PHE A 10 23.18 -0.16 9.48
N GLN A 11 22.72 0.70 10.39
CA GLN A 11 21.33 0.65 10.81
C GLN A 11 20.53 1.18 9.63
N THR A 12 20.02 0.27 8.80
CA THR A 12 19.04 0.61 7.77
C THR A 12 17.92 1.32 8.52
N THR A 13 17.75 2.62 8.31
CA THR A 13 16.56 3.30 8.81
C THR A 13 15.39 2.51 8.23
N ARG A 14 14.62 1.84 9.09
CA ARG A 14 13.39 1.18 8.62
C ARG A 14 12.59 2.28 7.95
N VAL A 15 12.51 2.23 6.63
CA VAL A 15 11.65 3.12 5.87
C VAL A 15 10.27 2.91 6.48
N GLY A 16 9.64 3.99 6.94
CA GLY A 16 8.44 3.87 7.74
C GLY A 16 7.33 3.43 6.80
N SER A 17 6.85 2.19 6.88
CA SER A 17 5.70 1.78 6.10
C SER A 17 4.41 2.05 6.86
N VAL A 18 3.38 2.46 6.13
CA VAL A 18 2.01 2.57 6.62
C VAL A 18 1.13 1.65 5.82
N CYS A 19 0.21 0.99 6.50
CA CYS A 19 -0.64 -0.03 5.91
C CYS A 19 -2.09 0.27 6.21
N ALA A 20 -2.96 -0.12 5.30
CA ALA A 20 -4.38 -0.11 5.54
C ALA A 20 -5.06 -1.25 4.79
N ASN A 21 -6.07 -1.85 5.41
CA ASN A 21 -6.88 -2.92 4.85
C ASN A 21 -8.34 -2.62 5.19
N VAL A 22 -9.12 -2.22 4.18
CA VAL A 22 -10.50 -1.76 4.37
C VAL A 22 -11.44 -2.40 3.36
N TYR A 23 -12.72 -2.46 3.70
CA TYR A 23 -13.76 -2.99 2.82
C TYR A 23 -14.12 -2.01 1.70
N GLU A 24 -14.68 -2.54 0.61
CA GLU A 24 -15.31 -1.72 -0.43
C GLU A 24 -16.36 -0.76 0.16
N LYS A 25 -16.57 0.38 -0.52
CA LYS A 25 -17.50 1.46 -0.14
C LYS A 25 -17.10 2.19 1.15
N THR A 26 -15.81 2.15 1.49
CA THR A 26 -15.23 2.95 2.56
C THR A 26 -14.16 3.90 2.02
N ILE A 27 -13.79 4.89 2.82
CA ILE A 27 -12.69 5.80 2.52
C ILE A 27 -11.47 5.31 3.30
N ILE A 28 -10.36 5.09 2.59
CA ILE A 28 -9.07 4.78 3.21
C ILE A 28 -8.26 6.07 3.37
N GLU A 29 -7.63 6.26 4.52
CA GLU A 29 -6.71 7.37 4.76
C GLU A 29 -5.30 6.84 5.06
N LEU A 30 -4.33 7.26 4.25
CA LEU A 30 -2.92 6.98 4.44
C LEU A 30 -2.23 8.27 4.91
N SER A 31 -1.45 8.21 5.99
CA SER A 31 -0.71 9.36 6.50
C SER A 31 0.70 8.99 6.93
N CYS A 32 1.68 9.77 6.47
CA CYS A 32 3.11 9.57 6.71
C CYS A 32 3.72 10.61 7.68
N ASN A 33 2.96 11.12 8.65
CA ASN A 33 3.40 11.97 9.79
C ASN A 33 4.64 12.84 9.53
N ARG A 34 4.45 14.04 8.95
CA ARG A 34 5.52 15.01 8.57
C ARG A 34 6.44 14.56 7.44
N LYS A 35 6.15 13.45 6.76
CA LYS A 35 6.84 12.99 5.56
C LYS A 35 5.83 12.74 4.44
N PRO A 36 6.19 13.02 3.17
CA PRO A 36 5.38 12.58 2.06
C PRO A 36 5.41 11.06 1.93
N ILE A 37 4.35 10.49 1.37
CA ILE A 37 4.35 9.12 0.87
C ILE A 37 5.35 9.07 -0.29
N SER A 38 6.43 8.33 -0.11
CA SER A 38 7.53 8.17 -1.06
C SER A 38 7.18 7.18 -2.18
N ALA A 39 6.47 6.10 -1.85
CA ALA A 39 6.07 5.06 -2.81
C ALA A 39 4.89 4.22 -2.32
N ILE A 40 4.23 3.51 -3.22
CA ILE A 40 3.30 2.42 -2.88
C ILE A 40 4.04 1.11 -3.07
N LYS A 41 4.28 0.37 -1.98
CA LYS A 41 4.97 -0.92 -2.00
C LYS A 41 4.07 -2.05 -2.46
N PHE A 42 2.82 -2.03 -2.02
CA PHE A 42 1.82 -3.04 -2.37
C PHE A 42 0.44 -2.39 -2.43
N ALA A 43 -0.38 -2.81 -3.39
CA ALA A 43 -1.80 -2.53 -3.39
C ALA A 43 -2.57 -3.59 -4.15
N SER A 44 -3.68 -4.06 -3.60
CA SER A 44 -4.57 -5.00 -4.27
C SER A 44 -6.02 -4.79 -3.85
N PHE A 45 -6.91 -4.72 -4.84
CA PHE A 45 -8.36 -4.61 -4.65
C PHE A 45 -9.05 -5.91 -5.07
N GLY A 46 -9.74 -6.56 -4.13
CA GLY A 46 -10.33 -7.88 -4.31
C GLY A 46 -10.40 -8.65 -3.00
N ASN A 47 -9.74 -9.80 -2.89
CA ASN A 47 -9.59 -10.55 -1.64
C ASN A 47 -8.13 -10.69 -1.19
N PRO A 48 -7.40 -9.59 -0.94
CA PRO A 48 -6.02 -9.68 -0.48
C PRO A 48 -5.89 -10.45 0.84
N ASP A 49 -4.82 -11.22 0.95
CA ASP A 49 -4.48 -12.03 2.11
C ASP A 49 -3.26 -11.45 2.84
N GLY A 50 -3.03 -11.94 4.07
CA GLY A 50 -1.89 -11.53 4.89
C GLY A 50 -2.10 -10.24 5.69
N ASN A 51 -1.00 -9.66 6.12
CA ASN A 51 -0.95 -8.56 7.08
C ASN A 51 0.02 -7.46 6.60
N CYS A 52 0.02 -6.32 7.29
CA CYS A 52 0.95 -5.22 7.02
C CYS A 52 2.40 -5.71 6.98
N GLY A 53 3.09 -5.48 5.85
CA GLY A 53 4.45 -5.96 5.59
C GLY A 53 4.54 -7.30 4.84
N SER A 54 3.45 -8.05 4.77
CA SER A 54 3.34 -9.36 4.12
C SER A 54 1.98 -9.53 3.43
N PHE A 55 1.48 -8.46 2.80
CA PHE A 55 0.26 -8.55 2.01
C PHE A 55 0.51 -9.30 0.72
N GLU A 56 -0.45 -10.13 0.34
CA GLU A 56 -0.42 -10.92 -0.87
C GLU A 56 -1.74 -10.78 -1.63
N LYS A 57 -1.66 -10.96 -2.95
CA LYS A 57 -2.83 -10.96 -3.82
C LYS A 57 -3.59 -12.25 -3.60
N GLY A 58 -4.91 -12.15 -3.42
CA GLY A 58 -5.77 -13.32 -3.34
C GLY A 58 -6.15 -13.87 -4.70
N THR A 59 -7.12 -14.78 -4.70
CA THR A 59 -7.66 -15.44 -5.91
C THR A 59 -8.55 -14.54 -6.77
N CYS A 60 -9.00 -13.42 -6.23
CA CYS A 60 -9.83 -12.42 -6.86
C CYS A 60 -9.14 -11.06 -6.79
N GLU A 61 -8.78 -10.51 -7.95
CA GLU A 61 -8.12 -9.21 -8.05
C GLU A 61 -8.72 -8.40 -9.19
N SER A 62 -8.71 -7.08 -9.02
CA SER A 62 -9.19 -6.18 -10.05
C SER A 62 -8.27 -6.14 -11.27
N SER A 63 -8.88 -5.94 -12.45
CA SER A 63 -8.16 -5.83 -13.72
C SER A 63 -7.35 -4.54 -13.86
N LYS A 64 -7.63 -3.50 -13.05
CA LYS A 64 -6.82 -2.27 -13.05
C LYS A 64 -5.62 -2.40 -12.13
N ASN A 65 -4.53 -1.74 -12.50
CA ASN A 65 -3.35 -1.66 -11.65
C ASN A 65 -3.60 -0.73 -10.45
N THR A 66 -3.95 -1.33 -9.33
CA THR A 66 -4.26 -0.64 -8.07
C THR A 66 -3.04 0.15 -7.55
N VAL A 67 -1.82 -0.37 -7.78
CA VAL A 67 -0.57 0.30 -7.37
C VAL A 67 -0.38 1.60 -8.15
N ASP A 68 -0.59 1.59 -9.47
CA ASP A 68 -0.45 2.79 -10.29
C ASP A 68 -1.45 3.87 -9.88
N ILE A 69 -2.72 3.49 -9.66
CA ILE A 69 -3.77 4.42 -9.24
C ILE A 69 -3.37 5.12 -7.92
N LEU A 70 -2.96 4.35 -6.91
CA LEU A 70 -2.55 4.91 -5.63
C LEU A 70 -1.23 5.68 -5.72
N THR A 71 -0.32 5.26 -6.59
CA THR A 71 0.94 5.98 -6.82
C THR A 71 0.65 7.38 -7.35
N GLN A 72 -0.20 7.51 -8.37
CA GLN A 72 -0.57 8.80 -8.95
C GLN A 72 -1.31 9.71 -7.96
N GLU A 73 -2.10 9.13 -7.06
CA GLU A 73 -2.91 9.92 -6.14
C GLU A 73 -2.23 10.27 -4.82
N CYS A 74 -1.34 9.41 -4.31
CA CYS A 74 -0.82 9.52 -2.96
C CYS A 74 0.66 9.87 -2.88
N VAL A 75 1.48 9.45 -3.86
CA VAL A 75 2.91 9.72 -3.80
C VAL A 75 3.17 11.22 -3.88
N GLY A 76 4.06 11.71 -3.02
CA GLY A 76 4.35 13.13 -2.84
C GLY A 76 3.43 13.85 -1.85
N LYS A 77 2.34 13.22 -1.37
CA LYS A 77 1.44 13.80 -0.35
C LYS A 77 1.75 13.25 1.05
N GLU A 78 1.64 14.10 2.07
CA GLU A 78 1.76 13.66 3.47
C GLU A 78 0.55 12.83 3.93
N LYS A 79 -0.63 13.16 3.39
CA LYS A 79 -1.90 12.49 3.62
C LYS A 79 -2.60 12.21 2.29
N CYS A 80 -3.18 11.03 2.16
CA CYS A 80 -3.93 10.62 1.00
C CYS A 80 -5.23 9.95 1.43
N SER A 81 -6.36 10.43 0.91
CA SER A 81 -7.67 9.82 1.15
C SER A 81 -8.20 9.27 -0.18
N ILE A 82 -8.62 8.01 -0.19
CA ILE A 82 -9.09 7.33 -1.40
C ILE A 82 -10.43 6.67 -1.14
N ASP A 83 -11.40 6.93 -2.01
CA ASP A 83 -12.65 6.18 -2.05
C ASP A 83 -12.42 4.77 -2.62
N VAL A 84 -12.74 3.74 -1.83
CA VAL A 84 -12.62 2.35 -2.25
C VAL A 84 -13.88 1.94 -3.00
N SER A 85 -13.86 2.10 -4.32
CA SER A 85 -14.98 1.75 -5.20
C SER A 85 -14.56 0.93 -6.42
N THR A 86 -15.50 0.15 -6.94
CA THR A 86 -15.33 -0.58 -8.21
C THR A 86 -15.17 0.33 -9.42
N GLU A 87 -15.69 1.56 -9.37
CA GLU A 87 -15.54 2.54 -10.44
C GLU A 87 -14.07 2.95 -10.58
N LYS A 88 -13.42 3.20 -9.43
CA LYS A 88 -12.02 3.59 -9.36
C LYS A 88 -11.09 2.43 -9.67
N PHE A 89 -11.22 1.35 -8.92
CA PHE A 89 -10.28 0.23 -8.98
C PHE A 89 -10.65 -0.83 -10.01
N GLY A 90 -11.84 -0.79 -10.61
CA GLY A 90 -12.40 -1.89 -11.40
C GLY A 90 -13.17 -2.87 -10.51
N ALA A 91 -14.20 -3.53 -11.06
CA ALA A 91 -14.99 -4.52 -10.34
C ALA A 91 -14.36 -5.92 -10.50
N PRO A 92 -13.64 -6.45 -9.51
CA PRO A 92 -13.14 -7.82 -9.60
C PRO A 92 -14.29 -8.82 -9.46
N ASP A 93 -14.23 -9.92 -10.21
CA ASP A 93 -15.22 -10.99 -10.14
C ASP A 93 -14.91 -11.92 -8.97
N CYS A 94 -15.42 -11.57 -7.78
CA CYS A 94 -15.20 -12.35 -6.56
C CYS A 94 -16.36 -13.30 -6.23
N SER A 95 -17.18 -13.71 -7.22
CA SER A 95 -18.31 -14.65 -7.00
C SER A 95 -19.24 -14.24 -5.84
N GLY A 96 -19.44 -12.93 -5.63
CA GLY A 96 -20.28 -12.38 -4.56
C GLY A 96 -19.59 -12.15 -3.21
N ALA A 97 -18.30 -12.49 -3.06
CA ALA A 97 -17.55 -12.18 -1.85
C ALA A 97 -17.32 -10.67 -1.66
N THR A 98 -17.27 -10.23 -0.40
CA THR A 98 -16.99 -8.82 -0.08
C THR A 98 -15.54 -8.47 -0.43
N ARG A 99 -15.38 -7.45 -1.28
CA ARG A 99 -14.08 -6.95 -1.71
C ARG A 99 -13.44 -6.05 -0.66
N ARG A 100 -12.11 -6.04 -0.64
CA ARG A 100 -11.28 -5.22 0.22
C ARG A 100 -10.13 -4.63 -0.57
N LEU A 101 -9.64 -3.49 -0.11
CA LEU A 101 -8.42 -2.86 -0.60
C LEU A 101 -7.36 -2.99 0.50
N ALA A 102 -6.27 -3.68 0.19
CA ALA A 102 -5.06 -3.70 1.02
C ALA A 102 -4.00 -2.82 0.36
N VAL A 103 -3.36 -1.96 1.15
CA VAL A 103 -2.31 -1.05 0.72
C VAL A 103 -1.17 -1.08 1.71
N GLU A 104 0.06 -1.08 1.20
CA GLU A 104 1.27 -0.77 1.94
C GLU A 104 1.98 0.38 1.23
N ALA A 105 2.07 1.51 1.90
CA ALA A 105 2.75 2.71 1.43
C ALA A 105 4.04 2.94 2.21
N ILE A 106 4.99 3.57 1.56
CA ILE A 106 6.31 3.88 2.08
C ILE A 106 6.34 5.37 2.40
N CYS A 107 6.70 5.71 3.63
CA CYS A 107 7.19 7.01 4.07
C CYS A 107 8.73 6.95 4.06
#